data_AF-A0A4Q6AI48-F1
#
_entry.id   AF-A0A4Q6AI48-F1
#
_cell.length_a   1.000
_cell.length_b   1.000
_cell.length_c   1.000
_cell.angle_alpha   90.00
_cell.angle_beta   90.00
_cell.angle_gamma   90.00
#
_symmetry.space_group_name_H-M   'P 1'
#
loop_
_entity.id
_entity.type
_entity.pdbx_description
1 polymer ?
#
loop_
_entity_poly.entity_id
_entity_poly.type
_entity_poly.pdbx_seq_one_letter_code
_entity_poly.pdbx_strand_id
1 'polypeptide(L)'
;MPLLPILALFYALIFGIQDKADAKPKAQSDIHFFEGQAQGTTFHITYRSPKKSPNLEAAANKSLKDFDKIFSNYRPDSAISIYNASQSTDWVPVPLELAELVHDSLEISKETKGSFDVTIGAVLKVWGFGPYKRAAQAVPGNKEIAEALLKSGYDKVEARLDPPAIKKKFAEVAIDLSGIAQGASVDVLAKLFDGKKIDHYIIEVGGELMTKGERSKGKPWV
;
A
#
# COMPACT_ATOMS: atom_id res chain seq x y z
N MET A 1 -53.06 48.15 -42.05
CA MET A 1 -51.99 48.19 -41.03
C MET A 1 -52.57 48.73 -39.73
N PRO A 2 -52.28 48.15 -38.56
CA PRO A 2 -52.29 46.73 -38.23
C PRO A 2 -53.30 46.42 -37.10
N LEU A 3 -53.98 45.27 -37.24
CA LEU A 3 -54.60 44.50 -36.17
C LEU A 3 -53.51 43.62 -35.56
N LEU A 4 -53.08 43.85 -34.31
CA LEU A 4 -52.36 42.89 -33.44
C LEU A 4 -51.93 43.60 -32.14
N PRO A 5 -52.72 43.52 -31.05
CA PRO A 5 -52.08 43.15 -29.78
C PRO A 5 -52.91 42.26 -28.82
N ILE A 6 -54.06 41.69 -29.23
CA ILE A 6 -54.96 41.00 -28.29
C ILE A 6 -54.69 39.48 -28.19
N LEU A 7 -53.93 38.87 -29.09
CA LEU A 7 -53.63 37.43 -29.02
C LEU A 7 -52.46 37.03 -28.10
N ALA A 8 -51.75 37.99 -27.50
CA ALA A 8 -50.56 37.71 -26.68
C ALA A 8 -50.86 37.42 -25.20
N LEU A 9 -52.05 37.77 -24.69
CA LEU A 9 -52.36 37.62 -23.25
C LEU A 9 -52.97 36.26 -22.86
N PHE A 10 -53.41 35.43 -23.81
CA PHE A 10 -53.97 34.11 -23.50
C PHE A 10 -52.95 32.96 -23.53
N TYR A 11 -51.80 33.15 -24.18
CA TYR A 11 -50.74 32.13 -24.18
C TYR A 11 -49.90 32.10 -22.88
N ALA A 12 -49.92 33.18 -22.11
CA ALA A 12 -49.17 33.30 -20.84
C ALA A 12 -49.85 32.61 -19.64
N LEU A 13 -51.09 32.15 -19.79
CA LEU A 13 -51.85 31.47 -18.71
C LEU A 13 -51.88 29.94 -18.83
N ILE A 14 -51.39 29.37 -19.94
CA ILE A 14 -51.35 27.90 -20.14
C ILE A 14 -49.96 27.30 -19.88
N PHE A 15 -48.89 28.12 -19.83
CA PHE A 15 -47.54 27.66 -19.46
C PHE A 15 -47.15 27.95 -18.00
N GLY A 16 -48.09 28.42 -17.17
CA GLY A 16 -47.89 28.80 -15.77
C GLY A 16 -47.87 27.65 -14.75
N ILE A 17 -47.77 26.39 -15.18
CA ILE A 17 -47.57 25.24 -14.28
C ILE A 17 -46.43 24.41 -14.84
N GLN A 18 -45.22 24.95 -14.76
CA GLN A 18 -44.04 24.13 -14.85
C GLN A 18 -43.87 23.49 -13.47
N ASP A 19 -44.22 22.20 -13.40
CA ASP A 19 -44.01 21.33 -12.26
C ASP A 19 -42.69 21.67 -11.57
N LYS A 20 -42.78 22.26 -10.38
CA LYS A 20 -41.74 22.09 -9.38
C LYS A 20 -41.82 20.64 -8.94
N ALA A 21 -41.32 19.74 -9.79
CA ALA A 21 -40.99 18.39 -9.40
C ALA A 21 -40.08 18.53 -8.18
N ASP A 22 -40.58 18.08 -7.03
CA ASP A 22 -39.83 17.97 -5.80
C ASP A 22 -38.52 17.23 -6.11
N ALA A 23 -37.45 17.99 -6.31
CA ALA A 23 -36.11 17.44 -6.34
C ALA A 23 -35.87 16.88 -4.94
N LYS A 24 -36.13 15.57 -4.75
CA LYS A 24 -35.72 14.85 -3.55
C LYS A 24 -34.28 15.26 -3.28
N PRO A 25 -33.95 15.74 -2.06
CA PRO A 25 -32.59 16.12 -1.75
C PRO A 25 -31.68 14.95 -2.11
N LYS A 26 -30.74 15.19 -3.01
CA LYS A 26 -29.79 14.17 -3.48
C LYS A 26 -29.08 13.67 -2.22
N ALA A 27 -29.43 12.46 -1.78
CA ALA A 27 -28.90 11.91 -0.55
C ALA A 27 -27.38 11.99 -0.60
N GLN A 28 -26.77 12.66 0.38
CA GLN A 28 -25.33 12.76 0.46
C GLN A 28 -24.78 11.32 0.53
N SER A 29 -23.94 10.96 -0.43
CA SER A 29 -23.30 9.65 -0.47
C SER A 29 -22.56 9.42 0.85
N ASP A 30 -22.90 8.33 1.54
CA ASP A 30 -22.14 7.84 2.69
C ASP A 30 -20.85 7.14 2.26
N ILE A 31 -20.64 6.95 0.95
CA ILE A 31 -19.39 6.46 0.36
C ILE A 31 -18.46 7.62 0.06
N HIS A 32 -17.23 7.49 0.56
CA HIS A 32 -16.12 8.41 0.36
C HIS A 32 -14.96 7.66 -0.27
N PHE A 33 -14.19 8.37 -1.09
CA PHE A 33 -13.06 7.81 -1.84
C PHE A 33 -11.89 8.78 -1.84
N PHE A 34 -10.68 8.25 -1.81
CA PHE A 34 -9.45 8.96 -2.13
C PHE A 34 -8.37 7.99 -2.63
N GLU A 35 -7.41 8.52 -3.37
CA GLU A 35 -6.33 7.77 -4.01
C GLU A 35 -5.01 8.55 -3.93
N GLY A 36 -3.91 7.87 -4.24
CA GLY A 36 -2.59 8.51 -4.30
C GLY A 36 -1.50 7.55 -4.75
N GLN A 37 -0.26 7.98 -4.58
CA GLN A 37 0.94 7.23 -4.95
C GLN A 37 1.70 6.78 -3.69
N ALA A 38 2.15 5.54 -3.65
CA ALA A 38 2.99 4.99 -2.59
C ALA A 38 3.78 3.78 -3.13
N GLN A 39 5.01 3.58 -2.64
CA GLN A 39 5.79 2.35 -2.87
C GLN A 39 5.99 1.99 -4.36
N GLY A 40 6.16 3.01 -5.21
CA GLY A 40 6.33 2.82 -6.66
C GLY A 40 5.06 2.43 -7.41
N THR A 41 3.89 2.54 -6.76
CA THR A 41 2.57 2.22 -7.32
C THR A 41 1.50 3.18 -6.78
N THR A 42 0.23 2.87 -7.00
CA THR A 42 -0.95 3.58 -6.50
C THR A 42 -1.56 2.92 -5.27
N PHE A 43 -2.32 3.69 -4.52
CA PHE A 43 -3.30 3.17 -3.56
C PHE A 43 -4.68 3.76 -3.84
N HIS A 44 -5.72 2.98 -3.60
CA HIS A 44 -7.12 3.39 -3.72
C HIS A 44 -7.88 3.00 -2.45
N ILE A 45 -8.60 3.94 -1.85
CA ILE A 45 -9.35 3.67 -0.62
C ILE A 45 -10.78 4.16 -0.75
N THR A 46 -11.72 3.25 -0.55
CA THR A 46 -13.15 3.55 -0.46
C THR A 46 -13.64 3.18 0.92
N TYR A 47 -14.43 4.05 1.55
CA TYR A 47 -15.01 3.77 2.86
C TYR A 47 -16.41 4.34 2.99
N ARG A 48 -17.19 3.75 3.89
CA ARG A 48 -18.56 4.17 4.19
C ARG A 48 -18.64 4.84 5.56
N SER A 49 -19.17 6.05 5.61
CA SER A 49 -19.42 6.82 6.83
C SER A 49 -20.50 7.88 6.59
N PRO A 50 -21.38 8.16 7.57
CA PRO A 50 -22.38 9.23 7.46
C PRO A 50 -21.80 10.61 7.11
N LYS A 51 -20.55 10.85 7.49
CA LYS A 51 -19.79 12.06 7.15
C LYS A 51 -18.37 11.70 6.75
N LYS A 52 -17.77 12.48 5.84
CA LYS A 52 -16.35 12.35 5.49
C LYS A 52 -15.52 12.50 6.77
N SER A 53 -14.65 11.53 7.05
CA SER A 53 -13.80 11.60 8.23
C SER A 53 -12.75 12.70 8.05
N PRO A 54 -12.64 13.67 8.98
CA PRO A 54 -11.66 14.74 8.85
C PRO A 54 -10.24 14.17 8.91
N ASN A 55 -9.35 14.69 8.05
CA ASN A 55 -7.92 14.36 8.00
C ASN A 55 -7.57 12.88 7.76
N LEU A 56 -8.52 12.02 7.39
CA LEU A 56 -8.25 10.59 7.17
C LEU A 56 -7.27 10.35 6.03
N GLU A 57 -7.46 11.05 4.91
CA GLU A 57 -6.58 10.98 3.75
C GLU A 57 -5.15 11.45 4.10
N ALA A 58 -5.03 12.54 4.86
CA ALA A 58 -3.74 13.02 5.34
C ALA A 58 -3.06 12.02 6.29
N ALA A 59 -3.84 11.38 7.16
CA ALA A 59 -3.34 10.34 8.06
C ALA A 59 -2.88 9.09 7.30
N ALA A 60 -3.64 8.62 6.31
CA ALA A 60 -3.26 7.48 5.45
C ALA A 60 -1.96 7.77 4.68
N ASN A 61 -1.86 8.95 4.07
CA ASN A 61 -0.63 9.40 3.41
C ASN A 61 0.56 9.46 4.38
N LYS A 62 0.35 9.90 5.62
CA LYS A 62 1.40 9.90 6.64
C LYS A 62 1.83 8.48 7.00
N SER A 63 0.88 7.58 7.26
CA SER A 63 1.16 6.17 7.57
C SER A 63 1.98 5.50 6.46
N LEU A 64 1.65 5.73 5.19
CA LEU A 64 2.41 5.19 4.06
C LEU A 64 3.82 5.78 3.96
N LYS A 65 4.01 7.07 4.29
CA LYS A 65 5.34 7.69 4.35
C LYS A 65 6.18 7.18 5.51
N ASP A 66 5.57 6.96 6.68
CA ASP A 66 6.25 6.37 7.84
C ASP A 66 6.63 4.91 7.55
N PHE A 67 5.75 4.16 6.87
CA PHE A 67 6.03 2.80 6.40
C PHE A 67 7.23 2.77 5.43
N ASP A 68 7.27 3.67 4.45
CA ASP A 68 8.38 3.81 3.49
C ASP A 68 9.73 4.10 4.20
N LYS A 69 9.72 4.81 5.35
CA LYS A 69 10.92 5.03 6.18
C LYS A 69 11.44 3.77 6.87
N ILE A 70 10.66 2.70 6.94
CA ILE A 70 11.11 1.44 7.54
C ILE A 70 11.51 0.45 6.44
N PHE A 71 10.65 0.27 5.44
CA PHE A 71 10.68 -0.89 4.54
C PHE A 71 11.22 -0.62 3.13
N SER A 72 11.53 0.62 2.78
CA SER A 72 11.90 0.97 1.40
C SER A 72 13.35 0.69 1.06
N ASN A 73 13.62 -0.27 0.19
CA ASN A 73 14.96 -0.51 -0.37
C ASN A 73 15.46 0.62 -1.28
N TYR A 74 14.57 1.52 -1.70
CA TYR A 74 14.91 2.65 -2.58
C TYR A 74 15.41 3.87 -1.80
N ARG A 75 15.12 3.93 -0.50
CA ARG A 75 15.51 5.03 0.36
C ARG A 75 16.81 4.70 1.08
N PRO A 76 17.86 5.53 0.97
CA PRO A 76 19.09 5.29 1.71
C PRO A 76 18.93 5.50 3.22
N ASP A 77 17.89 6.23 3.65
CA ASP A 77 17.60 6.54 5.05
C ASP A 77 16.52 5.64 5.67
N SER A 78 16.10 4.56 4.99
CA SER A 78 15.17 3.60 5.58
C SER A 78 15.87 2.63 6.52
N ALA A 79 15.13 2.10 7.50
CA ALA A 79 15.66 1.11 8.43
C ALA A 79 16.21 -0.12 7.71
N ILE A 80 15.50 -0.66 6.70
CA ILE A 80 15.96 -1.80 5.92
C ILE A 80 17.24 -1.50 5.13
N SER A 81 17.36 -0.31 4.51
CA SER A 81 18.56 0.07 3.75
C SER A 81 19.76 0.25 4.66
N ILE A 82 19.57 0.86 5.84
CA ILE A 82 20.62 1.00 6.85
C ILE A 82 21.07 -0.39 7.34
N TYR A 83 20.15 -1.30 7.62
CA TYR A 83 20.46 -2.68 7.99
C TYR A 83 21.23 -3.41 6.87
N ASN A 84 20.77 -3.31 5.62
CA ASN A 84 21.41 -3.94 4.47
C ASN A 84 22.82 -3.41 4.22
N ALA A 85 23.07 -2.11 4.46
CA ALA A 85 24.38 -1.49 4.33
C ALA A 85 25.36 -1.87 5.46
N SER A 86 24.85 -2.29 6.62
CA SER A 86 25.67 -2.69 7.77
C SER A 86 26.59 -3.86 7.41
N GLN A 87 27.84 -3.77 7.83
CA GLN A 87 28.82 -4.86 7.71
C GLN A 87 28.82 -5.80 8.93
N SER A 88 27.98 -5.52 9.93
CA SER A 88 27.85 -6.37 11.12
C SER A 88 27.28 -7.74 10.76
N THR A 89 27.86 -8.78 11.36
CA THR A 89 27.31 -10.13 11.41
C THR A 89 26.77 -10.50 12.80
N ASP A 90 26.79 -9.54 13.73
CA ASP A 90 26.11 -9.62 15.02
C ASP A 90 24.75 -8.91 14.95
N TRP A 91 23.94 -9.05 16.01
CA TRP A 91 22.61 -8.44 16.14
C TRP A 91 22.64 -6.93 15.90
N VAL A 92 21.92 -6.48 14.87
CA VAL A 92 21.72 -5.07 14.55
C VAL A 92 20.34 -4.64 15.06
N PRO A 93 20.25 -3.65 15.97
CA PRO A 93 18.97 -3.10 16.41
C PRO A 93 18.19 -2.52 15.23
N VAL A 94 16.89 -2.81 15.18
CA VAL A 94 15.97 -2.30 14.15
C VAL A 94 14.63 -1.91 14.79
N PRO A 95 13.77 -1.13 14.09
CA PRO A 95 12.38 -0.94 14.52
C PRO A 95 11.67 -2.29 14.69
N LEU A 96 10.76 -2.37 15.66
CA LEU A 96 10.01 -3.60 15.95
C LEU A 96 9.26 -4.09 14.72
N GLU A 97 8.63 -3.17 13.98
CA GLU A 97 7.85 -3.48 12.78
C GLU A 97 8.70 -4.13 11.68
N LEU A 98 10.00 -3.77 11.60
CA LEU A 98 10.93 -4.43 10.68
C LEU A 98 11.30 -5.83 11.17
N ALA A 99 11.56 -5.99 12.47
CA ALA A 99 11.85 -7.30 13.05
C ALA A 99 10.67 -8.28 12.90
N GLU A 100 9.44 -7.81 13.13
CA GLU A 100 8.21 -8.59 12.96
C GLU A 100 8.02 -9.05 11.51
N LEU A 101 8.08 -8.12 10.55
CA LEU A 101 7.85 -8.50 9.15
C LEU A 101 8.95 -9.42 8.60
N VAL A 102 10.20 -9.25 9.05
CA VAL A 102 11.28 -10.18 8.70
C VAL A 102 11.06 -11.54 9.37
N HIS A 103 10.71 -11.57 10.66
CA HIS A 103 10.38 -12.82 11.35
C HIS A 103 9.29 -13.62 10.61
N ASP A 104 8.18 -12.96 10.27
CA ASP A 104 7.06 -13.60 9.56
C ASP A 104 7.48 -14.07 8.16
N SER A 105 8.30 -13.26 7.47
CA SER A 105 8.85 -13.63 6.17
C SER A 105 9.71 -14.89 6.23
N LEU A 106 10.52 -15.06 7.29
CA LEU A 106 11.37 -16.23 7.48
C LEU A 106 10.54 -17.50 7.77
N GLU A 107 9.46 -17.38 8.54
CA GLU A 107 8.53 -18.51 8.73
C GLU A 107 7.84 -18.91 7.42
N ILE A 108 7.38 -17.95 6.61
CA ILE A 108 6.85 -18.22 5.25
C ILE A 108 7.91 -18.87 4.37
N SER A 109 9.17 -18.41 4.43
CA SER A 109 10.26 -19.04 3.68
C SER A 109 10.46 -20.50 4.04
N LYS A 110 10.37 -20.83 5.34
CA LYS A 110 10.47 -22.20 5.82
C LYS A 110 9.28 -23.06 5.36
N GLU A 111 8.05 -22.56 5.48
CA GLU A 111 6.83 -23.25 5.04
C GLU A 111 6.82 -23.52 3.53
N THR A 112 7.30 -22.56 2.74
CA THR A 112 7.40 -22.65 1.28
C THR A 112 8.68 -23.33 0.78
N LYS A 113 9.53 -23.84 1.69
CA LYS A 113 10.82 -24.47 1.40
C LYS A 113 11.74 -23.60 0.54
N GLY A 114 11.73 -22.29 0.79
CA GLY A 114 12.53 -21.29 0.09
C GLY A 114 11.95 -20.82 -1.24
N SER A 115 10.71 -21.20 -1.60
CA SER A 115 10.06 -20.66 -2.81
C SER A 115 9.74 -19.17 -2.64
N PHE A 116 9.39 -18.75 -1.42
CA PHE A 116 9.42 -17.36 -1.00
C PHE A 116 10.68 -17.14 -0.16
N ASP A 117 11.53 -16.18 -0.52
CA ASP A 117 12.74 -15.87 0.25
C ASP A 117 13.08 -14.39 0.14
N VAL A 118 12.98 -13.68 1.26
CA VAL A 118 13.26 -12.22 1.33
C VAL A 118 14.76 -11.92 1.33
N THR A 119 15.63 -12.91 1.38
CA THR A 119 17.10 -12.71 1.39
C THR A 119 17.73 -12.73 -0.01
N ILE A 120 16.91 -12.73 -1.06
CA ILE A 120 17.36 -12.73 -2.46
C ILE A 120 17.91 -11.39 -2.93
N GLY A 121 18.19 -10.43 -2.04
CA GLY A 121 18.65 -9.09 -2.41
C GLY A 121 19.90 -9.09 -3.30
N ALA A 122 20.83 -10.02 -3.08
CA ALA A 122 22.00 -10.20 -3.93
C ALA A 122 21.64 -10.67 -5.35
N VAL A 123 20.62 -11.53 -5.47
CA VAL A 123 20.10 -12.00 -6.77
C VAL A 123 19.40 -10.85 -7.50
N LEU A 124 18.52 -10.12 -6.80
CA LEU A 124 17.86 -8.93 -7.38
C LEU A 124 18.88 -7.91 -7.90
N LYS A 125 19.98 -7.71 -7.16
CA LYS A 125 21.08 -6.83 -7.57
C LYS A 125 21.76 -7.25 -8.86
N VAL A 126 22.11 -8.52 -9.02
CA VAL A 126 22.76 -8.97 -10.28
C VAL A 126 21.81 -8.91 -11.46
N TRP A 127 20.50 -9.05 -11.24
CA TRP A 127 19.48 -8.88 -12.27
C TRP A 127 19.10 -7.41 -12.55
N GLY A 128 19.48 -6.48 -11.68
CA GLY A 128 19.14 -5.06 -11.84
C GLY A 128 17.69 -4.72 -11.48
N PHE A 129 17.07 -5.49 -10.59
CA PHE A 129 15.78 -5.15 -9.98
C PHE A 129 15.97 -4.23 -8.77
N GLY A 130 14.88 -3.64 -8.26
CA GLY A 130 14.96 -2.80 -7.06
C GLY A 130 15.71 -1.47 -7.31
N PRO A 131 16.50 -0.97 -6.34
CA PRO A 131 17.30 0.24 -6.50
C PRO A 131 18.55 0.06 -7.38
N TYR A 132 18.83 -1.17 -7.84
CA TYR A 132 20.06 -1.52 -8.53
C TYR A 132 19.93 -1.24 -10.03
N LYS A 133 20.76 -0.34 -10.55
CA LYS A 133 20.79 -0.04 -11.99
C LYS A 133 21.71 -1.01 -12.72
N ARG A 134 21.17 -1.72 -13.71
CA ARG A 134 21.94 -2.46 -14.73
C ARG A 134 21.57 -1.89 -16.10
N ALA A 135 22.48 -2.00 -17.09
CA ALA A 135 22.14 -1.62 -18.46
C ALA A 135 20.94 -2.44 -18.94
N ALA A 136 20.01 -1.80 -19.66
CA ALA A 136 18.85 -2.49 -20.21
C ALA A 136 19.30 -3.71 -21.03
N GLN A 137 18.68 -4.87 -20.80
CA GLN A 137 18.94 -6.15 -21.48
C GLN A 137 20.25 -6.88 -21.11
N ALA A 138 21.04 -6.39 -20.15
CA ALA A 138 22.23 -7.13 -19.71
C ALA A 138 21.84 -8.30 -18.80
N VAL A 139 21.85 -9.51 -19.33
CA VAL A 139 21.64 -10.75 -18.56
C VAL A 139 22.89 -11.07 -17.73
N PRO A 140 22.78 -11.39 -16.43
CA PRO A 140 23.93 -11.80 -15.63
C PRO A 140 24.51 -13.14 -16.09
N GLY A 141 25.84 -13.25 -16.08
CA GLY A 141 26.51 -14.51 -16.38
C GLY A 141 26.32 -15.54 -15.27
N ASN A 142 26.47 -16.83 -15.59
CA ASN A 142 26.30 -17.92 -14.62
C ASN A 142 27.14 -17.76 -13.35
N LYS A 143 28.35 -17.22 -13.46
CA LYS A 143 29.23 -16.95 -12.32
C LYS A 143 28.65 -15.87 -11.39
N GLU A 144 28.14 -14.77 -11.94
CA GLU A 144 27.51 -13.71 -11.15
C GLU A 144 26.29 -14.24 -10.38
N ILE A 145 25.47 -15.06 -11.04
CA ILE A 145 24.29 -15.68 -10.43
C ILE A 145 24.70 -16.64 -9.31
N ALA A 146 25.68 -17.51 -9.55
CA ALA A 146 26.17 -18.46 -8.54
C ALA A 146 26.72 -17.74 -7.30
N GLU A 147 27.49 -16.67 -7.49
CA GLU A 147 28.01 -15.84 -6.39
C GLU A 147 26.90 -15.13 -5.62
N ALA A 148 25.85 -14.67 -6.31
CA ALA A 148 24.68 -14.07 -5.67
C ALA A 148 23.89 -15.11 -4.85
N LEU A 149 23.69 -16.32 -5.37
CA LEU A 149 23.00 -17.41 -4.66
C LEU A 149 23.75 -17.83 -3.38
N LEU A 150 25.08 -17.83 -3.39
CA LEU A 150 25.87 -18.10 -2.18
C LEU A 150 25.64 -17.05 -1.07
N LYS A 151 25.19 -15.86 -1.43
CA LYS A 151 24.88 -14.74 -0.52
C LYS A 151 23.39 -14.62 -0.16
N SER A 152 22.55 -15.51 -0.70
CA SER A 152 21.11 -15.58 -0.40
C SER A 152 20.77 -16.86 0.38
N GLY A 153 19.72 -16.83 1.17
CA GLY A 153 19.17 -17.96 1.92
C GLY A 153 18.56 -17.49 3.24
N TYR A 154 17.26 -17.77 3.43
CA TYR A 154 16.55 -17.45 4.67
C TYR A 154 17.19 -18.06 5.93
N ASP A 155 17.91 -19.17 5.80
CA ASP A 155 18.69 -19.81 6.86
C ASP A 155 19.90 -18.98 7.34
N LYS A 156 20.21 -17.87 6.66
CA LYS A 156 21.33 -16.97 6.97
C LYS A 156 20.88 -15.72 7.73
N VAL A 157 19.60 -15.56 8.01
CA VAL A 157 19.04 -14.42 8.74
C VAL A 157 18.29 -14.93 9.96
N GLU A 158 18.47 -14.24 11.08
CA GLU A 158 17.71 -14.44 12.31
C GLU A 158 17.05 -13.12 12.70
N ALA A 159 15.80 -13.17 13.15
CA ALA A 159 15.08 -12.01 13.68
C ALA A 159 14.68 -12.28 15.14
N ARG A 160 14.91 -11.28 16.01
CA ARG A 160 14.51 -11.28 17.42
C ARG A 160 13.61 -10.09 17.65
N LEU A 161 12.55 -10.29 18.44
CA LEU A 161 11.56 -9.24 18.73
C LEU A 161 11.84 -8.47 20.03
N ASP A 162 12.60 -9.05 20.98
CA ASP A 162 12.92 -8.41 22.26
C ASP A 162 14.40 -8.58 22.69
N PRO A 163 15.20 -7.50 22.75
CA PRO A 163 14.96 -6.25 22.05
C PRO A 163 15.00 -6.48 20.52
N PRO A 164 14.24 -5.69 19.73
CA PRO A 164 14.08 -5.91 18.30
C PRO A 164 15.42 -5.75 17.58
N ALA A 165 15.85 -6.83 16.92
CA ALA A 165 17.13 -6.89 16.22
C ALA A 165 17.10 -7.96 15.12
N ILE A 166 17.91 -7.76 14.09
CA ILE A 166 18.11 -8.73 13.03
C ILE A 166 19.60 -9.04 12.93
N LYS A 167 19.95 -10.30 12.71
CA LYS A 167 21.31 -10.79 12.52
C LYS A 167 21.42 -11.48 11.17
N LYS A 168 22.57 -11.32 10.51
CA LYS A 168 22.92 -12.02 9.27
C LYS A 168 24.24 -12.77 9.41
N LYS A 169 24.30 -13.96 8.83
CA LYS A 169 25.47 -14.84 8.85
C LYS A 169 26.66 -14.26 8.08
N PHE A 170 26.40 -13.54 6.99
CA PHE A 170 27.40 -12.87 6.18
C PHE A 170 27.00 -11.42 5.95
N ALA A 171 27.98 -10.50 5.90
CA ALA A 171 27.75 -9.07 5.75
C ALA A 171 27.01 -8.74 4.45
N GLU A 172 27.18 -9.55 3.42
CA GLU A 172 26.63 -9.38 2.08
C GLU A 172 25.17 -9.87 1.93
N VAL A 173 24.63 -10.55 2.94
CA VAL A 173 23.21 -10.92 2.94
C VAL A 173 22.39 -9.64 3.03
N ALA A 174 21.47 -9.47 2.09
CA ALA A 174 20.58 -8.32 1.99
C ALA A 174 19.13 -8.79 1.92
N ILE A 175 18.28 -8.15 2.70
CA ILE A 175 16.85 -8.43 2.77
C ILE A 175 16.11 -7.50 1.80
N ASP A 176 15.17 -8.05 1.05
CA ASP A 176 14.21 -7.34 0.23
C ASP A 176 12.79 -7.82 0.57
N LEU A 177 11.96 -6.89 1.07
CA LEU A 177 10.59 -7.18 1.50
C LEU A 177 9.54 -6.81 0.44
N SER A 178 9.93 -6.50 -0.80
CA SER A 178 9.00 -6.03 -1.83
C SER A 178 7.88 -7.04 -2.12
N GLY A 179 8.13 -8.34 -1.90
CA GLY A 179 7.14 -9.41 -2.08
C GLY A 179 6.10 -9.56 -0.95
N ILE A 180 6.19 -8.76 0.12
CA ILE A 180 5.27 -8.83 1.28
C ILE A 180 4.88 -7.46 1.86
N ALA A 181 5.68 -6.42 1.61
CA ALA A 181 5.52 -5.10 2.22
C ALA A 181 4.20 -4.40 1.86
N GLN A 182 3.67 -4.60 0.64
CA GLN A 182 2.38 -4.01 0.25
C GLN A 182 1.20 -4.62 1.02
N GLY A 183 1.25 -5.93 1.32
CA GLY A 183 0.29 -6.59 2.21
C GLY A 183 0.33 -5.98 3.62
N ALA A 184 1.53 -5.80 4.18
CA ALA A 184 1.69 -5.13 5.47
C ALA A 184 1.22 -3.65 5.45
N SER A 185 1.26 -3.00 4.29
CA SER A 185 0.78 -1.62 4.14
C SER A 185 -0.73 -1.52 4.23
N VAL A 186 -1.45 -2.46 3.62
CA VAL A 186 -2.92 -2.50 3.76
C VAL A 186 -3.34 -2.83 5.19
N ASP A 187 -2.56 -3.65 5.92
CA ASP A 187 -2.80 -3.93 7.34
C ASP A 187 -2.61 -2.69 8.23
N VAL A 188 -1.56 -1.90 7.99
CA VAL A 188 -1.32 -0.64 8.71
C VAL A 188 -2.46 0.36 8.47
N LEU A 189 -2.93 0.46 7.22
CA LEU A 189 -4.06 1.32 6.88
C LEU A 189 -5.37 0.80 7.49
N ALA A 190 -5.60 -0.50 7.52
CA ALA A 190 -6.76 -1.10 8.17
C ALA A 190 -6.79 -0.77 9.67
N LYS A 191 -5.66 -0.93 10.37
CA LYS A 191 -5.52 -0.53 11.78
C LYS A 191 -5.81 0.96 11.99
N LEU A 192 -5.38 1.83 11.08
CA LEU A 192 -5.70 3.26 11.12
C LEU A 192 -7.23 3.48 11.02
N PHE A 193 -7.92 2.79 10.11
CA PHE A 193 -9.35 2.93 9.91
C PHE A 193 -10.15 2.39 11.10
N ASP A 194 -9.74 1.25 11.64
CA ASP A 194 -10.27 0.68 12.88
C ASP A 194 -10.12 1.65 14.07
N GLY A 195 -8.95 2.26 14.22
CA GLY A 195 -8.70 3.28 15.25
C GLY A 195 -9.55 4.55 15.08
N LYS A 196 -10.04 4.82 13.87
CA LYS A 196 -11.00 5.90 13.57
C LYS A 196 -12.46 5.45 13.64
N LYS A 197 -12.73 4.19 14.00
CA LYS A 197 -14.07 3.59 14.08
C LYS A 197 -14.81 3.61 12.74
N ILE A 198 -14.07 3.38 11.66
CA ILE A 198 -14.63 3.23 10.32
C ILE A 198 -14.71 1.73 10.04
N ASP A 199 -15.90 1.15 10.19
CA ASP A 199 -16.07 -0.32 10.12
C ASP A 199 -16.41 -0.86 8.72
N HIS A 200 -16.42 0.02 7.72
CA HIS A 200 -16.81 -0.29 6.35
C HIS A 200 -15.80 0.32 5.37
N TYR A 201 -14.87 -0.46 4.85
CA TYR A 201 -13.88 0.00 3.90
C TYR A 201 -13.33 -1.10 2.99
N ILE A 202 -12.77 -0.66 1.87
CA ILE A 202 -11.84 -1.40 1.03
C ILE A 202 -10.60 -0.53 0.83
N ILE A 203 -9.43 -1.12 1.09
CA ILE A 203 -8.12 -0.50 0.94
C ILE A 203 -7.35 -1.33 -0.08
N GLU A 204 -6.81 -0.67 -1.09
CA GLU A 204 -5.96 -1.26 -2.12
C GLU A 204 -4.62 -0.53 -2.14
N VAL A 205 -3.51 -1.28 -2.17
CA VAL A 205 -2.15 -0.75 -2.38
C VAL A 205 -1.39 -1.71 -3.30
N GLY A 206 -1.12 -1.30 -4.54
CA GLY A 206 -0.31 -2.10 -5.47
C GLY A 206 -0.89 -3.45 -5.89
N GLY A 207 -2.20 -3.65 -5.77
CA GLY A 207 -2.90 -4.91 -6.00
C GLY A 207 -3.24 -5.67 -4.72
N GLU A 208 -2.61 -5.34 -3.59
CA GLU A 208 -2.93 -5.93 -2.29
C GLU A 208 -4.19 -5.29 -1.73
N LEU A 209 -5.08 -6.11 -1.14
CA LEU A 209 -6.42 -5.70 -0.76
C LEU A 209 -6.76 -6.07 0.68
N MET A 210 -7.39 -5.14 1.39
CA MET A 210 -8.03 -5.39 2.69
C MET A 210 -9.45 -4.85 2.66
N THR A 211 -10.42 -5.65 3.12
CA THR A 211 -11.83 -5.24 3.21
C THR A 211 -12.38 -5.47 4.61
N LYS A 212 -13.26 -4.57 5.04
CA LYS A 212 -14.04 -4.73 6.27
C LYS A 212 -15.48 -4.28 6.04
N GLY A 213 -16.43 -5.06 6.57
CA GLY A 213 -17.85 -4.78 6.48
C GLY A 213 -18.40 -4.84 5.05
N GLU A 214 -19.49 -4.12 4.83
CA GLU A 214 -20.23 -4.09 3.55
C GLU A 214 -20.14 -2.72 2.86
N ARG A 215 -20.19 -2.72 1.52
CA ARG A 215 -20.28 -1.51 0.69
C ARG A 215 -21.63 -0.81 0.85
N SER A 216 -22.70 -1.57 0.99
CA SER A 216 -24.05 -1.08 1.30
C SER A 216 -24.85 -2.24 1.88
N LYS A 217 -26.06 -1.99 2.43
CA LYS A 217 -26.85 -3.00 3.13
C LYS A 217 -26.95 -4.32 2.33
N GLY A 218 -26.30 -5.37 2.82
CA GLY A 218 -26.27 -6.71 2.23
C GLY A 218 -25.42 -6.86 0.95
N LYS A 219 -24.60 -5.86 0.60
CA LYS A 219 -23.71 -5.91 -0.57
C LYS A 219 -22.24 -5.90 -0.14
N PRO A 220 -21.47 -6.96 -0.44
CA PRO A 220 -20.05 -6.98 -0.12
C PRO A 220 -19.26 -5.94 -0.93
N TRP A 221 -18.02 -5.72 -0.53
CA TRP A 221 -17.03 -5.07 -1.37
C TRP A 221 -16.69 -6.00 -2.53
N VAL A 222 -16.86 -5.51 -3.77
CA VAL A 222 -16.55 -6.18 -5.04
C VAL A 222 -15.76 -5.21 -5.87
#